data_AF-A0A1W9GGE0-F1
#
_entry.id   AF-A0A1W9GGE0-F1
#
_cell.length_a   1.000
_cell.length_b   1.000
_cell.length_c   1.000
_cell.angle_alpha   90.00
_cell.angle_beta   90.00
_cell.angle_gamma   90.00
#
_symmetry.space_group_name_H-M   'P 1'
#
loop_
_entity.id
_entity.type
_entity.pdbx_description
1 polymer ?
#
loop_
_entity_poly.entity_id
_entity_poly.type
_entity_poly.pdbx_seq_one_letter_code
_entity_poly.pdbx_strand_id
1 'polypeptide(L)'
;MQSDLFSALGSVTICLLTTEILDAPLFRLTIEPSPSNGLQQVSQIMIDKIVTVPQKTIGSRIGALDRELMVRVDRSLAVFIGIV
;
A
#
# COMPACT_ATOMS: atom_id res chain seq x y z
N MET A 1 -2.55 1.08 -5.97
CA MET A 1 -3.44 0.08 -5.30
C MET A 1 -4.51 -0.40 -6.29
N GLN A 2 -5.19 -1.54 -6.06
CA GLN A 2 -6.25 -1.97 -6.99
C GLN A 2 -7.32 -0.90 -7.17
N SER A 3 -7.65 -0.61 -8.42
CA SER A 3 -8.70 0.35 -8.77
C SER A 3 -10.08 -0.20 -8.41
N ASP A 4 -10.96 0.67 -7.91
CA ASP A 4 -12.35 0.36 -7.60
C ASP A 4 -13.16 -0.10 -8.82
N LEU A 5 -12.68 0.19 -10.04
CA LEU A 5 -13.23 -0.35 -11.29
C LEU A 5 -13.23 -1.89 -11.31
N PHE A 6 -12.34 -2.51 -10.56
CA PHE A 6 -12.20 -3.97 -10.44
C PHE A 6 -12.78 -4.50 -9.12
N SER A 7 -13.64 -3.74 -8.43
CA SER A 7 -14.25 -4.15 -7.15
C SER A 7 -15.15 -5.38 -7.23
N ALA A 8 -15.63 -5.72 -8.44
CA ALA A 8 -16.40 -6.94 -8.68
C ALA A 8 -15.54 -8.22 -8.72
N LEU A 9 -14.21 -8.10 -8.74
CA LEU A 9 -13.33 -9.27 -8.65
C LEU A 9 -13.36 -9.84 -7.23
N GLY A 10 -13.45 -11.17 -7.10
CA GLY A 10 -13.42 -11.86 -5.81
C GLY A 10 -12.05 -11.85 -5.09
N SER A 11 -11.08 -11.11 -5.61
CA SER A 11 -9.74 -10.93 -5.08
C SER A 11 -9.33 -9.46 -5.10
N VAL A 12 -8.41 -9.11 -4.19
CA VAL A 12 -7.83 -7.78 -4.09
C VAL A 12 -6.30 -7.82 -4.19
N THR A 13 -5.71 -6.92 -4.97
CA THR A 13 -4.26 -6.69 -5.07
C THR A 13 -3.83 -5.58 -4.12
N ILE A 14 -2.90 -5.88 -3.23
CA ILE A 14 -2.43 -5.00 -2.15
C ILE A 14 -0.90 -4.94 -2.10
N CYS A 15 -0.36 -3.82 -1.61
CA CYS A 15 1.02 -3.76 -1.14
C CYS A 15 1.05 -4.11 0.36
N LEU A 16 2.03 -4.89 0.76
CA LEU A 16 2.21 -5.22 2.18
C LEU A 16 2.81 -4.04 2.96
N LEU A 17 2.50 -3.98 4.25
CA LEU A 17 3.09 -3.06 5.21
C LEU A 17 4.03 -3.81 6.15
N THR A 18 5.09 -3.16 6.60
CA THR A 18 5.97 -3.65 7.66
C THR A 18 6.35 -2.51 8.59
N THR A 19 6.71 -2.84 9.83
CA THR A 19 7.30 -1.91 10.79
C THR A 19 8.82 -1.95 10.78
N GLU A 20 9.40 -2.92 10.08
CA GLU A 20 10.83 -2.99 9.80
C GLU A 20 11.20 -1.92 8.76
N ILE A 21 12.05 -0.98 9.16
CA ILE A 21 12.45 0.14 8.32
C ILE A 21 13.73 -0.23 7.56
N LEU A 22 13.64 -0.17 6.23
CA LEU A 22 14.77 -0.37 5.33
C LEU A 22 15.07 0.94 4.59
N ASP A 23 16.35 1.29 4.48
CA ASP A 23 16.82 2.42 3.68
C ASP A 23 16.84 2.07 2.18
N ALA A 24 15.66 2.08 1.57
CA ALA A 24 15.45 1.78 0.15
C ALA A 24 14.35 2.68 -0.45
N PRO A 25 14.61 3.99 -0.61
CA PRO A 25 13.58 5.01 -0.83
C PRO A 25 12.77 4.85 -2.14
N LEU A 26 13.28 4.07 -3.11
CA LEU A 26 12.57 3.81 -4.37
C LEU A 26 11.31 2.95 -4.19
N PHE A 27 11.37 1.94 -3.32
CA PHE A 27 10.30 0.95 -3.16
C PHE A 27 9.87 0.73 -1.69
N ARG A 28 10.48 1.46 -0.75
CA ARG A 28 10.08 1.50 0.66
C ARG A 28 9.63 2.90 1.03
N LEU A 29 8.31 3.09 1.06
CA LEU A 29 7.70 4.39 1.38
C LEU A 29 7.33 4.43 2.87
N THR A 30 8.03 5.25 3.63
CA THR A 30 7.76 5.46 5.07
C THR A 30 6.45 6.21 5.29
N ILE A 31 5.67 5.76 6.28
CA ILE A 31 4.40 6.32 6.73
C ILE A 31 4.49 6.57 8.23
N GLU A 32 4.19 7.80 8.64
CA GLU A 32 4.04 8.17 10.05
C GLU A 32 2.63 7.80 10.57
N PRO A 33 2.50 7.36 11.83
CA PRO A 33 1.21 7.19 12.48
C PRO A 33 0.37 8.45 12.46
N SER A 34 -0.91 8.31 12.10
CA SER A 34 -1.88 9.41 12.19
C SER A 34 -3.27 8.88 12.53
N PRO A 35 -4.15 9.73 13.09
CA PRO A 35 -5.54 9.35 13.34
C PRO A 35 -6.29 8.89 12.07
N SER A 36 -5.92 9.41 10.90
CA SER A 36 -6.57 9.05 9.63
C SER A 36 -6.14 7.69 9.09
N ASN A 37 -4.86 7.32 9.24
CA ASN A 37 -4.34 6.05 8.72
C ASN A 37 -4.47 4.89 9.72
N GLY A 38 -4.64 5.18 11.02
CA GLY A 38 -4.85 4.18 12.07
C GLY A 38 -3.63 3.32 12.40
N LEU A 39 -2.44 3.69 11.90
CA LEU A 39 -1.18 3.02 12.26
C LEU A 39 -0.80 3.35 13.71
N GLN A 40 -0.19 2.39 14.40
CA GLN A 40 0.27 2.55 15.79
C GLN A 40 1.75 2.92 15.90
N GLN A 41 2.52 2.67 14.85
CA GLN A 41 3.96 2.92 14.80
C GLN A 41 4.40 3.21 13.35
N VAL A 42 5.56 3.85 13.20
CA VAL A 42 6.16 4.12 11.89
C VAL A 42 6.24 2.83 11.10
N SER A 43 5.76 2.88 9.86
CA SER A 43 5.65 1.71 9.00
C SER A 43 6.12 2.05 7.58
N GLN A 44 6.43 1.03 6.79
CA GLN A 44 6.77 1.19 5.37
C GLN A 44 5.81 0.40 4.49
N ILE A 45 5.38 1.05 3.40
CA ILE A 45 4.77 0.38 2.26
C ILE A 45 5.87 -0.32 1.49
N MET A 46 5.71 -1.63 1.29
CA MET A 46 6.61 -2.47 0.51
C MET A 46 6.12 -2.55 -0.93
N ILE A 47 6.57 -1.64 -1.77
CA ILE A 47 6.20 -1.58 -3.21
C ILE A 47 6.67 -2.85 -3.93
N ASP A 48 7.75 -3.46 -3.46
CA ASP A 48 8.31 -4.72 -3.96
C ASP A 48 7.49 -5.97 -3.59
N LYS A 49 6.54 -5.84 -2.66
CA LYS A 49 5.77 -6.96 -2.10
C LYS A 49 4.28 -6.78 -2.40
N ILE A 50 3.95 -6.90 -3.68
CA ILE A 50 2.57 -6.84 -4.17
C ILE A 50 1.99 -8.26 -4.18
N VAL A 51 0.84 -8.44 -3.53
CA VAL A 51 0.15 -9.73 -3.46
C VAL A 51 -1.32 -9.59 -3.84
N THR A 52 -1.88 -10.64 -4.42
CA THR A 52 -3.31 -10.75 -4.68
C THR A 52 -3.89 -11.81 -3.75
N VAL A 53 -4.89 -11.42 -2.96
CA VAL A 53 -5.53 -12.30 -1.97
C VAL A 53 -7.05 -12.32 -2.19
N PRO A 54 -7.77 -13.39 -1.79
CA PRO A 54 -9.23 -13.38 -1.86
C PRO A 54 -9.81 -12.23 -1.03
N GLN A 55 -10.81 -11.51 -1.53
CA GLN A 55 -11.39 -10.36 -0.83
C GLN A 55 -11.90 -10.73 0.58
N LYS A 56 -12.41 -11.97 0.74
CA LYS A 56 -12.87 -12.52 2.01
C LYS A 56 -11.80 -12.64 3.11
N THR A 57 -10.51 -12.55 2.78
CA THR A 57 -9.43 -12.61 3.78
C THR A 57 -9.07 -11.22 4.32
N ILE A 58 -9.61 -10.15 3.73
CA ILE A 58 -9.40 -8.79 4.22
C ILE A 58 -10.24 -8.59 5.48
N GLY A 59 -9.57 -8.19 6.56
CA GLY A 59 -10.22 -7.86 7.83
C GLY A 59 -10.84 -6.46 7.83
N SER A 60 -11.07 -5.94 9.03
CA SER A 60 -11.62 -4.60 9.22
C SER A 60 -10.69 -3.51 8.70
N ARG A 61 -11.29 -2.44 8.16
CA ARG A 61 -10.55 -1.23 7.78
C ARG A 61 -9.92 -0.57 9.01
N ILE A 62 -8.63 -0.27 8.93
CA ILE A 62 -7.88 0.45 9.98
C ILE A 62 -7.81 1.96 9.75
N GLY A 63 -7.92 2.43 8.50
CA GLY A 63 -7.83 3.85 8.17
C GLY A 63 -7.74 4.10 6.66
N ALA A 64 -7.17 5.24 6.28
CA ALA A 64 -6.82 5.59 4.91
C ALA A 64 -5.54 6.45 4.88
N LEU A 65 -4.75 6.26 3.82
CA LEU A 65 -3.63 7.15 3.52
C LEU A 65 -4.14 8.44 2.88
N ASP A 66 -3.41 9.53 3.08
CA ASP A 66 -3.70 10.78 2.39
C ASP A 66 -3.44 10.68 0.88
N ARG A 67 -3.94 11.67 0.15
CA ARG A 67 -3.86 11.69 -1.32
C ARG A 67 -2.43 11.83 -1.83
N GLU A 68 -1.59 12.58 -1.14
CA GLU A 68 -0.21 12.84 -1.58
C GLU A 68 0.62 11.56 -1.50
N LEU A 69 0.49 10.82 -0.39
CA LEU A 69 1.11 9.54 -0.20
C LEU A 69 0.59 8.49 -1.19
N MET A 70 -0.71 8.49 -1.49
CA MET A 70 -1.27 7.62 -2.54
C MET A 70 -0.68 7.91 -3.93
N VAL A 71 -0.45 9.18 -4.28
CA VAL A 71 0.24 9.55 -5.53
C VAL A 71 1.69 9.03 -5.55
N ARG A 72 2.39 9.08 -4.42
CA ARG A 72 3.74 8.51 -4.30
C ARG A 72 3.73 6.99 -4.48
N VAL A 73 2.73 6.30 -3.90
CA VAL A 73 2.53 4.85 -4.08
C VAL A 73 2.34 4.52 -5.56
N ASP A 74 1.45 5.22 -6.27
CA ASP A 74 1.17 4.92 -7.67
C ASP A 74 2.40 5.15 -8.57
N ARG A 75 3.18 6.21 -8.30
CA ARG A 75 4.45 6.47 -9.02
C ARG A 75 5.50 5.39 -8.75
N SER A 76 5.72 5.03 -7.49
CA SER A 76 6.67 3.97 -7.13
C SER A 76 6.24 2.62 -7.72
N LEU A 77 4.94 2.32 -7.73
CA LEU A 77 4.40 1.12 -8.37
C LEU A 77 4.67 1.12 -9.87
N ALA A 78 4.36 2.20 -10.58
CA ALA A 78 4.58 2.33 -12.02
C ALA A 78 6.05 2.07 -12.38
N VAL A 79 6.98 2.70 -11.65
CA VAL A 79 8.43 2.46 -11.80
C VAL A 79 8.80 1.00 -11.51
N PHE A 80 8.30 0.43 -10.41
CA PHE A 80 8.63 -0.93 -10.00
C PHE A 80 8.19 -2.00 -11.01
N ILE A 81 7.04 -1.80 -11.66
CA ILE A 81 6.49 -2.73 -12.66
C ILE A 81 6.87 -2.38 -14.10
N GLY A 82 7.67 -1.32 -14.32
CA GLY A 82 8.15 -0.92 -15.64
C GLY A 82 7.09 -0.28 -16.55
N ILE A 83 6.02 0.29 -15.98
CA ILE A 83 5.05 1.11 -16.72
C ILE A 83 5.51 2.57 -16.58
N VAL A 84 6.11 3.11 -17.65
CA VAL A 84 6.57 4.50 -17.75
C VAL A 84 5.75 5.30 -18.74
#